data_AF-A0A117MAE5-F1
#
_entry.id   AF-A0A117MAE5-F1
#
_cell.length_a   1.000
_cell.length_b   1.000
_cell.length_c   1.000
_cell.angle_alpha   90.00
_cell.angle_beta   90.00
_cell.angle_gamma   90.00
#
_symmetry.space_group_name_H-M   'P 1'
#
loop_
_entity.id
_entity.type
_entity.pdbx_description
1 polymer ?
#
loop_
_entity_poly.entity_id
_entity_poly.type
_entity_poly.pdbx_seq_one_letter_code
_entity_poly.pdbx_strand_id
1 'polypeptide(L)'
;MKRIFPWILIVVMALLGITGYAFDIEVQEFDSVLTLKIRTLELVFDTQKGVITSIHTVVDRQRIHIFEYADDGFDVLDADRNELLPMSYEYREDPINDTIVITFRYESGSKTFIVPGNPYYEFDVVIDFTVPVIVNLPFISFEDRTTRRDSFFVSYNKLNRQKTVVAIASENGTFQTYQRFLPQVSLPAGRNTLGVFVGPLKLVYLSEALPDQYAEIRQVLNDFGALNFFSYIFHGLVVFLYWLFQLTGNFGWAIILFTIVVRLLLLPLNNKQTKSMLDMQAINPEVQKIRKKYKDPRKQQEALAQLYKERGVSPATGCLTMLIQLPVFIILYNVIRYFGEMFAYSPRFFIWTDLSTGGFTQNILLVAISIATSVYLATLRSQDAKGARQQMLMGSIFPFIFITLPTGLLLYWTTNSLLELPVTFLVYKRRGIKGVSFREVFGLPPKPAK
;
A
#
# COMPACT_ATOMS: atom_id res chain seq x y z
N MET A 1 23.69 15.33 28.93
CA MET A 1 22.83 14.34 28.26
C MET A 1 21.87 14.89 27.19
N LYS A 2 21.86 16.19 26.84
CA LYS A 2 20.90 16.78 25.86
C LYS A 2 21.41 16.93 24.42
N ARG A 3 22.61 16.44 24.07
CA ARG A 3 23.23 16.63 22.74
C ARG A 3 23.58 15.35 21.98
N ILE A 4 23.40 14.17 22.58
CA ILE A 4 23.89 12.90 22.03
C ILE A 4 22.74 12.10 21.35
N PHE A 5 21.50 12.32 21.78
CA PHE A 5 20.33 11.58 21.30
C PHE A 5 20.02 11.70 19.79
N PRO A 6 20.15 12.87 19.12
CA PRO A 6 19.84 12.95 17.68
C PRO A 6 20.91 12.29 16.79
N TRP A 7 22.14 12.10 17.26
CA TRP A 7 23.23 11.51 16.47
C TRP A 7 23.28 9.98 16.55
N ILE A 8 22.91 9.39 17.70
CA ILE A 8 22.81 7.93 17.84
C ILE A 8 21.70 7.36 16.94
N LEU A 9 20.60 8.10 16.77
CA LEU A 9 19.51 7.68 15.88
C LEU A 9 19.95 7.64 14.41
N ILE A 10 20.80 8.57 13.96
CA ILE A 10 21.27 8.62 12.56
C ILE A 10 22.30 7.53 12.28
N VAL A 11 23.17 7.21 13.25
CA VAL A 11 24.21 6.18 13.10
C VAL A 11 23.64 4.76 13.22
N VAL A 12 22.60 4.54 14.04
CA VAL A 12 21.88 3.25 14.09
C VAL A 12 21.02 3.05 12.83
N MET A 13 20.54 4.13 12.20
CA MET A 13 19.81 4.02 10.93
C MET A 13 20.70 3.72 9.73
N ALA A 14 22.01 3.98 9.82
CA ALA A 14 22.98 3.71 8.74
C ALA A 14 23.56 2.27 8.77
N LEU A 15 23.37 1.51 9.85
CA LEU A 15 24.07 0.22 10.07
C LEU A 15 23.19 -1.03 9.98
N LEU A 16 21.94 -0.93 9.50
CA LEU A 16 21.04 -2.08 9.35
C LEU A 16 20.55 -2.29 7.91
N GLY A 17 21.33 -1.86 6.94
CA GLY A 17 21.16 -2.23 5.54
C GLY A 17 21.95 -3.51 5.25
N ILE A 18 21.26 -4.52 4.74
CA ILE A 18 21.72 -5.81 4.17
C ILE A 18 21.21 -6.97 5.01
N THR A 19 20.02 -7.45 4.68
CA THR A 19 19.69 -8.88 4.84
C THR A 19 18.90 -9.31 3.61
N GLY A 20 19.33 -10.44 3.05
CA GLY A 20 18.93 -10.96 1.76
C GLY A 20 17.46 -11.38 1.67
N TYR A 21 17.01 -11.36 0.43
CA TYR A 21 15.75 -11.89 -0.02
C TYR A 21 15.79 -13.42 0.08
N ALA A 22 14.81 -14.01 0.76
CA ALA A 22 14.47 -15.41 0.55
C ALA A 22 13.24 -15.39 -0.35
N PHE A 23 13.38 -15.85 -1.59
CA PHE A 23 12.27 -16.02 -2.53
C PHE A 23 11.72 -17.45 -2.38
N ASP A 24 10.40 -17.57 -2.26
CA ASP A 24 9.71 -18.86 -2.23
C ASP A 24 9.12 -19.09 -3.63
N ILE A 25 9.98 -19.51 -4.56
CA ILE A 25 9.56 -20.09 -5.84
C ILE A 25 9.37 -21.60 -5.60
N GLU A 26 8.22 -22.12 -5.99
CA GLU A 26 7.91 -23.54 -5.85
C GLU A 26 7.42 -24.07 -7.20
N VAL A 27 8.15 -25.04 -7.76
CA VAL A 27 7.77 -25.76 -8.98
C VAL A 27 7.43 -27.19 -8.59
N GLN A 28 6.21 -27.61 -8.91
CA GLN A 28 5.74 -28.98 -8.69
C GLN A 28 5.30 -29.59 -10.01
N GLU A 29 5.80 -30.78 -10.30
CA GLU A 29 5.47 -31.53 -11.52
C GLU A 29 4.81 -32.85 -11.14
N PHE A 30 3.63 -33.11 -11.71
CA PHE A 30 2.91 -34.36 -11.53
C PHE A 30 2.20 -34.77 -12.82
N ASP A 31 2.53 -35.95 -13.34
CA ASP A 31 2.06 -36.51 -14.60
C ASP A 31 2.29 -35.58 -15.82
N SER A 32 1.25 -34.84 -16.21
CA SER A 32 1.24 -33.90 -17.35
C SER A 32 0.98 -32.46 -16.91
N VAL A 33 1.02 -32.21 -15.60
CA VAL A 33 0.71 -30.92 -15.00
C VAL A 33 1.95 -30.35 -14.34
N LEU A 34 2.36 -29.16 -14.80
CA LEU A 34 3.42 -28.38 -14.19
C LEU A 34 2.80 -27.20 -13.46
N THR A 35 2.96 -27.15 -12.14
CA THR A 35 2.49 -26.04 -11.31
C THR A 35 3.67 -25.17 -10.92
N LEU A 36 3.64 -23.92 -11.35
CA LEU A 36 4.57 -22.89 -10.95
C LEU A 36 3.90 -21.96 -9.95
N LYS A 37 4.48 -21.83 -8.76
CA LYS A 37 3.98 -20.93 -7.72
C LYS A 37 5.06 -19.95 -7.30
N ILE A 38 4.74 -18.68 -7.47
CA ILE A 38 5.47 -17.55 -6.89
C ILE A 38 4.60 -16.89 -5.81
N ARG A 39 5.09 -15.83 -5.16
CA ARG A 39 4.35 -15.18 -4.06
C ARG A 39 3.03 -14.54 -4.48
N THR A 40 2.93 -14.08 -5.72
CA THR A 40 1.79 -13.34 -6.27
C THR A 40 0.91 -14.17 -7.20
N LEU A 41 1.51 -15.10 -7.95
CA LEU A 41 0.87 -15.91 -8.97
C LEU A 41 1.12 -17.40 -8.77
N GLU A 42 0.12 -18.18 -9.15
CA GLU A 42 0.22 -19.62 -9.35
C GLU A 42 -0.30 -19.92 -10.75
N LEU A 43 0.60 -20.43 -11.60
CA LEU A 43 0.36 -20.76 -12.99
C LEU A 43 0.41 -22.29 -13.13
N VAL A 44 -0.64 -22.87 -13.69
CA VAL A 44 -0.70 -24.31 -13.95
C VAL A 44 -0.65 -24.52 -15.45
N PHE A 45 0.26 -25.39 -15.89
CA PHE A 45 0.51 -25.70 -17.29
C PHE A 45 0.17 -27.16 -17.59
N ASP A 46 -0.37 -27.42 -18.77
CA ASP A 46 -0.43 -28.75 -19.38
C ASP A 46 0.82 -28.94 -20.24
N THR A 47 1.65 -29.93 -19.90
CA THR A 47 2.94 -30.14 -20.57
C THR A 47 2.80 -30.82 -21.93
N GLN A 48 1.68 -31.49 -22.21
CA GLN A 48 1.41 -32.15 -23.49
C GLN A 48 0.89 -31.16 -24.52
N LYS A 49 0.09 -30.18 -24.11
CA LYS A 49 -0.43 -29.11 -24.96
C LYS A 49 0.44 -27.85 -24.99
N GLY A 50 1.24 -27.65 -23.94
CA GLY A 50 2.04 -26.44 -23.75
C GLY A 50 1.20 -25.20 -23.44
N VAL A 51 0.04 -25.37 -22.83
CA VAL A 51 -0.93 -24.30 -22.54
C VAL A 51 -1.04 -24.06 -21.04
N ILE A 52 -1.48 -22.86 -20.66
CA ILE A 52 -1.88 -22.58 -19.27
C ILE A 52 -3.29 -23.14 -19.07
N THR A 53 -3.45 -24.01 -18.09
CA THR A 53 -4.75 -24.61 -17.72
C THR A 53 -5.50 -23.77 -16.70
N SER A 54 -4.79 -23.16 -15.76
CA SER A 54 -5.40 -22.25 -14.79
C SER A 54 -4.42 -21.20 -14.27
N ILE A 55 -4.97 -20.04 -13.91
CA ILE A 55 -4.21 -18.95 -13.26
C ILE A 55 -4.90 -18.59 -11.96
N HIS A 56 -4.12 -18.56 -10.89
CA HIS A 56 -4.57 -18.10 -9.59
C HIS A 56 -3.68 -16.96 -9.10
N THR A 57 -4.29 -15.94 -8.51
CA THR A 57 -3.55 -14.98 -7.69
C THR A 57 -3.54 -15.41 -6.24
N VAL A 58 -2.38 -15.24 -5.61
CA VAL A 58 -2.18 -15.48 -4.19
C VAL A 58 -1.97 -14.12 -3.52
N VAL A 59 -3.00 -13.62 -2.84
CA VAL A 59 -2.97 -12.30 -2.16
C VAL A 59 -3.48 -12.46 -0.74
N ASP A 60 -2.80 -11.92 0.27
CA ASP A 60 -3.24 -12.00 1.67
C ASP A 60 -3.57 -13.46 2.13
N ARG A 61 -2.82 -14.47 1.63
CA ARG A 61 -3.09 -15.91 1.84
C ARG A 61 -4.44 -16.41 1.28
N GLN A 62 -5.08 -15.64 0.42
CA GLN A 62 -6.25 -16.05 -0.35
C GLN A 62 -5.81 -16.46 -1.75
N ARG A 63 -6.20 -17.66 -2.15
CA ARG A 63 -6.05 -18.16 -3.52
C ARG A 63 -7.32 -17.80 -4.28
N ILE A 64 -7.19 -16.92 -5.26
CA ILE A 64 -8.31 -16.46 -6.09
C ILE A 64 -8.10 -17.03 -7.48
N HIS A 65 -9.03 -17.88 -7.91
CA HIS A 65 -9.08 -18.40 -9.28
C HIS A 65 -9.46 -17.28 -10.24
N ILE A 66 -8.62 -17.06 -11.25
CA ILE A 66 -8.80 -16.01 -12.26
C ILE A 66 -9.24 -16.59 -13.60
N PHE A 67 -8.59 -17.68 -14.00
CA PHE A 67 -8.70 -18.22 -15.34
C PHE A 67 -8.74 -19.75 -15.28
N GLU A 68 -9.62 -20.33 -16.09
CA GLU A 68 -9.69 -21.77 -16.39
C GLU A 68 -9.67 -21.91 -17.90
N TYR A 69 -8.89 -22.87 -18.39
CA TYR A 69 -8.73 -23.12 -19.81
C TYR A 69 -10.04 -23.51 -20.51
N ALA A 70 -10.30 -22.82 -21.61
CA ALA A 70 -11.39 -23.08 -22.54
C ALA A 70 -10.92 -22.83 -23.99
N ASP A 71 -9.81 -23.47 -24.38
CA ASP A 71 -9.10 -23.29 -25.66
C ASP A 71 -8.52 -21.88 -25.87
N ASP A 72 -8.14 -21.25 -24.76
CA ASP A 72 -7.64 -19.89 -24.65
C ASP A 72 -6.39 -19.77 -23.75
N GLY A 73 -5.62 -20.85 -23.62
CA GLY A 73 -4.46 -20.96 -22.73
C GLY A 73 -3.12 -20.64 -23.38
N PHE A 74 -3.07 -19.73 -24.36
CA PHE A 74 -1.92 -19.52 -25.25
C PHE A 74 -1.69 -20.67 -26.26
N ASP A 75 -2.76 -21.32 -26.70
CA ASP A 75 -2.76 -22.32 -27.77
C ASP A 75 -2.12 -21.76 -29.03
N VAL A 76 -1.20 -22.52 -29.65
CA VAL A 76 -0.53 -22.10 -30.88
C VAL A 76 -1.18 -22.81 -32.05
N LEU A 77 -1.61 -22.04 -33.04
CA LEU A 77 -2.28 -22.50 -34.24
C LEU A 77 -1.43 -22.15 -35.46
N ASP A 78 -1.44 -23.04 -36.45
CA ASP A 78 -0.90 -22.74 -37.78
C ASP A 78 -1.80 -21.77 -38.58
N ALA A 79 -1.39 -21.43 -39.81
CA ALA A 79 -2.16 -20.57 -40.70
C ALA A 79 -3.53 -21.16 -41.10
N ASP A 80 -3.65 -22.49 -41.09
CA ASP A 80 -4.87 -23.24 -41.38
C ASP A 80 -5.75 -23.45 -40.13
N ARG A 81 -5.31 -22.91 -38.97
CA ARG A 81 -5.96 -22.99 -37.66
C ARG A 81 -5.94 -24.39 -37.03
N ASN A 82 -4.98 -25.24 -37.39
CA ASN A 82 -4.71 -26.48 -36.68
C ASN A 82 -3.84 -26.21 -35.46
N GLU A 83 -4.17 -26.86 -34.35
CA GLU A 83 -3.40 -26.78 -33.10
C GLU A 83 -2.03 -27.47 -33.27
N LEU A 84 -0.99 -26.72 -32.96
CA LEU A 84 0.38 -27.22 -32.89
C LEU A 84 0.64 -27.71 -31.47
N LEU A 85 1.16 -28.93 -31.35
CA LEU A 85 1.53 -29.53 -30.07
C LEU A 85 3.04 -29.51 -29.85
N PRO A 86 3.52 -29.31 -28.62
CA PRO A 86 4.94 -29.33 -28.31
C PRO A 86 5.51 -30.76 -28.42
N MET A 87 6.72 -30.85 -28.95
CA MET A 87 7.53 -32.06 -29.01
C MET A 87 8.22 -32.35 -27.66
N SER A 88 8.57 -31.30 -26.94
CA SER A 88 9.20 -31.37 -25.62
C SER A 88 9.05 -30.06 -24.86
N TYR A 89 9.30 -30.10 -23.56
CA TYR A 89 9.42 -28.90 -22.74
C TYR A 89 10.66 -28.98 -21.83
N GLU A 90 11.17 -27.82 -21.45
CA GLU A 90 12.20 -27.66 -20.43
C GLU A 90 11.87 -26.44 -19.57
N TYR A 91 12.19 -26.48 -18.28
CA TYR A 91 12.16 -25.29 -17.43
C TYR A 91 13.53 -25.04 -16.82
N ARG A 92 13.84 -23.76 -16.59
CA ARG A 92 15.09 -23.30 -15.96
C ARG A 92 14.79 -22.18 -14.99
N GLU A 93 15.46 -22.23 -13.85
CA GLU A 93 15.50 -21.13 -12.89
C GLU A 93 16.74 -20.29 -13.19
N ASP A 94 16.58 -18.98 -13.33
CA ASP A 94 17.66 -18.01 -13.38
C ASP A 94 17.80 -17.35 -12.01
N PRO A 95 18.78 -17.76 -11.18
CA PRO A 95 18.96 -17.22 -9.83
C PRO A 95 19.45 -15.77 -9.81
N ILE A 96 19.92 -15.23 -10.94
CA ILE A 96 20.46 -13.86 -11.01
C ILE A 96 19.33 -12.85 -11.19
N ASN A 97 18.37 -13.18 -12.05
CA ASN A 97 17.22 -12.32 -12.37
C ASN A 97 15.94 -12.76 -11.64
N ASP A 98 16.03 -13.72 -10.72
CA ASP A 98 14.91 -14.32 -9.99
C ASP A 98 13.75 -14.70 -10.92
N THR A 99 14.08 -15.27 -12.09
CA THR A 99 13.12 -15.50 -13.18
C THR A 99 13.06 -16.97 -13.53
N ILE A 100 11.86 -17.46 -13.86
CA ILE A 100 11.64 -18.85 -14.28
C ILE A 100 11.26 -18.85 -15.74
N VAL A 101 11.96 -19.68 -16.50
CA VAL A 101 11.77 -19.77 -17.95
C VAL A 101 11.28 -21.17 -18.27
N ILE A 102 10.07 -21.28 -18.80
CA ILE A 102 9.46 -22.54 -19.25
C ILE A 102 9.37 -22.50 -20.76
N THR A 103 10.09 -23.37 -21.46
CA THR A 103 10.15 -23.41 -22.92
C THR A 103 9.52 -24.68 -23.45
N PHE A 104 8.52 -24.52 -24.31
CA PHE A 104 7.89 -25.56 -25.12
C PHE A 104 8.47 -25.52 -26.52
N ARG A 105 9.01 -26.64 -27.00
CA ARG A 105 9.63 -26.77 -28.33
C ARG A 105 8.65 -27.43 -29.28
N TYR A 106 8.45 -26.82 -30.44
CA TYR A 106 7.59 -27.28 -31.52
C TYR A 106 8.47 -27.63 -32.73
N GLU A 107 7.89 -28.29 -33.74
CA GLU A 107 8.61 -28.61 -34.98
C GLU A 107 9.10 -27.33 -35.69
N SER A 108 8.26 -26.29 -35.74
CA SER A 108 8.50 -25.07 -36.49
C SER A 108 8.97 -23.88 -35.65
N GLY A 109 9.25 -24.07 -34.35
CA GLY A 109 9.57 -22.97 -33.43
C GLY A 109 9.55 -23.33 -31.94
N SER A 110 9.42 -22.32 -31.09
CA SER A 110 9.30 -22.47 -29.64
C SER A 110 8.37 -21.41 -29.04
N LYS A 111 7.72 -21.78 -27.92
CA LYS A 111 6.97 -20.88 -27.06
C LYS A 111 7.60 -20.91 -25.68
N THR A 112 7.97 -19.74 -25.16
CA THR A 112 8.65 -19.61 -23.87
C THR A 112 7.88 -18.67 -22.96
N PHE A 113 7.51 -19.17 -21.77
CA PHE A 113 6.97 -18.37 -20.69
C PHE A 113 8.12 -17.89 -19.80
N ILE A 114 8.24 -16.59 -19.60
CA ILE A 114 9.23 -15.96 -18.74
C ILE A 114 8.49 -15.33 -17.58
N VAL A 115 8.60 -15.93 -16.39
CA VAL A 115 7.85 -15.52 -15.20
C VAL A 115 8.83 -14.90 -14.20
N PRO A 116 8.88 -13.56 -14.09
CA PRO A 116 9.75 -12.89 -13.14
C PRO A 116 9.22 -13.03 -11.71
N GLY A 117 10.13 -13.21 -10.76
CA GLY A 117 9.87 -13.24 -9.32
C GLY A 117 9.63 -11.86 -8.75
N ASN A 118 8.63 -11.13 -9.25
CA ASN A 118 8.34 -9.76 -8.89
C ASN A 118 6.87 -9.57 -8.46
N PRO A 119 6.49 -8.40 -7.90
CA PRO A 119 5.15 -8.20 -7.36
C PRO A 119 4.10 -7.88 -8.43
N TYR A 120 4.45 -7.72 -9.70
CA TYR A 120 3.63 -7.01 -10.69
C TYR A 120 2.58 -7.86 -11.41
N TYR A 121 2.44 -9.14 -11.05
CA TYR A 121 1.50 -10.07 -11.70
C TYR A 121 1.72 -10.18 -13.21
N GLU A 122 2.98 -10.05 -13.63
CA GLU A 122 3.37 -10.07 -15.01
C GLU A 122 4.13 -11.35 -15.38
N PHE A 123 4.08 -11.68 -16.65
CA PHE A 123 4.98 -12.63 -17.28
C PHE A 123 5.00 -12.35 -18.79
N ASP A 124 6.08 -12.74 -19.45
CA ASP A 124 6.18 -12.64 -20.90
C ASP A 124 5.94 -14.00 -21.55
N VAL A 125 5.30 -13.98 -22.71
CA VAL A 125 5.20 -15.15 -23.61
C VAL A 125 5.94 -14.82 -24.88
N VAL A 126 7.11 -15.43 -25.05
CA VAL A 126 7.94 -15.29 -26.25
C VAL A 126 7.54 -16.39 -27.24
N ILE A 127 7.11 -15.99 -28.43
CA ILE A 127 6.73 -16.86 -29.53
C ILE A 127 7.78 -16.68 -30.63
N ASP A 128 8.59 -17.71 -30.86
CA ASP A 128 9.66 -17.70 -31.86
C ASP A 128 9.44 -18.83 -32.87
N PHE A 129 8.79 -18.52 -33.98
CA PHE A 129 8.41 -19.49 -35.02
C PHE A 129 8.94 -19.05 -36.38
N THR A 130 9.38 -20.03 -37.18
CA THR A 130 9.85 -19.79 -38.55
C THR A 130 8.74 -19.43 -39.53
N VAL A 131 7.48 -19.66 -39.14
CA VAL A 131 6.27 -19.39 -39.91
C VAL A 131 5.33 -18.48 -39.10
N PRO A 132 4.45 -17.71 -39.75
CA PRO A 132 3.39 -16.98 -39.05
C PRO A 132 2.48 -17.94 -38.27
N VAL A 133 2.10 -17.55 -37.06
CA VAL A 133 1.24 -18.35 -36.18
C VAL A 133 0.13 -17.51 -35.60
N ILE A 134 -0.94 -18.17 -35.16
CA ILE A 134 -2.05 -17.55 -34.44
C ILE A 134 -2.00 -18.10 -33.01
N VAL A 135 -2.17 -17.23 -32.02
CA VAL A 135 -2.18 -17.63 -30.60
C VAL A 135 -3.50 -17.27 -29.97
N ASN A 136 -4.17 -18.23 -29.32
CA ASN A 136 -5.38 -17.97 -28.54
C ASN A 136 -5.02 -17.32 -27.20
N LEU A 137 -5.79 -16.33 -26.77
CA LEU A 137 -5.44 -15.51 -25.61
C LEU A 137 -6.43 -15.73 -24.45
N PRO A 138 -5.94 -15.82 -23.20
CA PRO A 138 -6.82 -15.99 -22.06
C PRO A 138 -7.66 -14.74 -21.84
N PHE A 139 -8.92 -14.94 -21.47
CA PHE A 139 -9.82 -13.84 -21.13
C PHE A 139 -10.74 -14.23 -19.98
N ILE A 140 -11.26 -13.23 -19.26
CA ILE A 140 -11.99 -13.44 -17.99
C ILE A 140 -13.40 -12.86 -18.01
N SER A 141 -13.84 -12.30 -19.15
CA SER A 141 -15.13 -11.64 -19.27
C SER A 141 -15.69 -11.65 -20.69
N PHE A 142 -16.98 -11.38 -20.84
CA PHE A 142 -17.65 -11.35 -22.13
C PHE A 142 -17.45 -10.00 -22.86
N GLU A 143 -18.09 -9.83 -24.01
CA GLU A 143 -17.87 -8.73 -24.95
C GLU A 143 -18.02 -7.32 -24.33
N ASP A 144 -18.88 -7.15 -23.32
CA ASP A 144 -19.10 -5.84 -22.67
C ASP A 144 -17.92 -5.34 -21.83
N ARG A 145 -16.97 -6.22 -21.50
CA ARG A 145 -15.77 -5.91 -20.69
C ARG A 145 -14.49 -6.46 -21.28
N THR A 146 -14.49 -6.67 -22.57
CA THR A 146 -13.30 -6.96 -23.35
C THR A 146 -13.11 -5.86 -24.39
N THR A 147 -11.86 -5.51 -24.67
CA THR A 147 -11.53 -4.53 -25.70
C THR A 147 -10.20 -4.90 -26.33
N ARG A 148 -10.14 -4.69 -27.64
CA ARG A 148 -8.95 -4.87 -28.45
C ARG A 148 -8.56 -3.55 -29.11
N ARG A 149 -7.26 -3.35 -29.21
CA ARG A 149 -6.59 -2.29 -29.95
C ARG A 149 -5.45 -2.93 -30.74
N ASP A 150 -4.81 -2.15 -31.60
CA ASP A 150 -3.78 -2.68 -32.50
C ASP A 150 -2.60 -3.30 -31.73
N SER A 151 -2.24 -2.73 -30.57
CA SER A 151 -1.08 -3.15 -29.78
C SER A 151 -1.42 -3.93 -28.50
N PHE A 152 -2.70 -4.07 -28.13
CA PHE A 152 -3.08 -4.80 -26.92
C PHE A 152 -4.52 -5.34 -26.91
N PHE A 153 -4.74 -6.32 -26.04
CA PHE A 153 -6.03 -6.86 -25.64
C PHE A 153 -6.22 -6.71 -24.13
N VAL A 154 -7.42 -6.33 -23.70
CA VAL A 154 -7.78 -6.21 -22.28
C VAL A 154 -9.12 -6.92 -22.02
N SER A 155 -9.18 -7.68 -20.93
CA SER A 155 -10.37 -8.27 -20.35
C SER A 155 -10.50 -7.89 -18.89
N TYR A 156 -11.68 -7.44 -18.47
CA TYR A 156 -11.96 -6.97 -17.12
C TYR A 156 -13.13 -7.72 -16.48
N ASN A 157 -12.97 -8.24 -15.27
CA ASN A 157 -14.09 -8.80 -14.53
C ASN A 157 -14.01 -8.51 -13.02
N LYS A 158 -15.12 -8.74 -12.31
CA LYS A 158 -15.19 -8.68 -10.84
C LYS A 158 -15.32 -10.10 -10.27
N LEU A 159 -14.19 -10.77 -10.09
CA LEU A 159 -14.13 -12.13 -9.54
C LEU A 159 -14.05 -12.07 -8.01
N ASN A 160 -14.94 -12.77 -7.30
CA ASN A 160 -14.98 -12.77 -5.83
C ASN A 160 -14.94 -11.37 -5.17
N ARG A 161 -15.62 -10.38 -5.78
CA ARG A 161 -15.64 -8.96 -5.37
C ARG A 161 -14.31 -8.20 -5.58
N GLN A 162 -13.26 -8.87 -6.06
CA GLN A 162 -12.02 -8.25 -6.51
C GLN A 162 -12.17 -7.81 -7.96
N LYS A 163 -11.68 -6.62 -8.28
CA LYS A 163 -11.55 -6.15 -9.67
C LYS A 163 -10.32 -6.82 -10.25
N THR A 164 -10.46 -7.57 -11.33
CA THR A 164 -9.38 -8.36 -11.96
C THR A 164 -9.27 -7.96 -13.42
N VAL A 165 -8.03 -7.89 -13.91
CA VAL A 165 -7.70 -7.52 -15.29
C VAL A 165 -6.76 -8.57 -15.87
N VAL A 166 -7.05 -8.98 -17.10
CA VAL A 166 -6.09 -9.61 -18.00
C VAL A 166 -5.78 -8.59 -19.08
N ALA A 167 -4.51 -8.21 -19.23
CA ALA A 167 -4.05 -7.34 -20.30
C ALA A 167 -2.86 -8.00 -20.98
N ILE A 168 -2.89 -8.04 -22.31
CA ILE A 168 -1.87 -8.68 -23.13
C ILE A 168 -1.47 -7.68 -24.21
N ALA A 169 -0.20 -7.34 -24.29
CA ALA A 169 0.32 -6.40 -25.29
C ALA A 169 1.32 -7.09 -26.20
N SER A 170 1.42 -6.61 -27.43
CA SER A 170 2.43 -7.04 -28.40
C SER A 170 2.81 -5.89 -29.31
N GLU A 171 4.09 -5.77 -29.65
CA GLU A 171 4.57 -4.76 -30.61
C GLU A 171 4.24 -5.12 -32.06
N ASN A 172 4.32 -6.42 -32.40
CA ASN A 172 4.23 -6.91 -33.78
C ASN A 172 2.98 -7.75 -34.05
N GLY A 173 2.17 -8.01 -33.02
CA GLY A 173 0.97 -8.83 -33.12
C GLY A 173 -0.27 -8.06 -33.54
N THR A 174 -1.13 -8.68 -34.35
CA THR A 174 -2.45 -8.13 -34.68
C THR A 174 -3.53 -8.86 -33.88
N PHE A 175 -4.18 -8.14 -32.95
CA PHE A 175 -5.24 -8.69 -32.11
C PHE A 175 -6.56 -8.81 -32.87
N GLN A 176 -7.18 -9.98 -32.81
CA GLN A 176 -8.42 -10.32 -33.51
C GLN A 176 -9.33 -11.13 -32.59
N THR A 177 -10.57 -11.36 -33.03
CA THR A 177 -11.50 -12.23 -32.33
C THR A 177 -12.02 -13.27 -33.31
N TYR A 178 -11.88 -14.53 -32.92
CA TYR A 178 -12.44 -15.66 -33.62
C TYR A 178 -13.71 -16.13 -32.93
N GLN A 179 -14.43 -17.05 -33.57
CA GLN A 179 -15.74 -17.59 -33.16
C GLN A 179 -16.03 -17.51 -31.66
N ARG A 180 -17.23 -17.03 -31.31
CA ARG A 180 -17.74 -17.02 -29.92
C ARG A 180 -16.84 -16.27 -28.92
N PHE A 181 -16.27 -15.14 -29.37
CA PHE A 181 -15.51 -14.18 -28.57
C PHE A 181 -14.08 -14.61 -28.20
N LEU A 182 -13.55 -15.69 -28.79
CA LEU A 182 -12.20 -16.15 -28.52
C LEU A 182 -11.18 -15.10 -29.01
N PRO A 183 -10.45 -14.41 -28.10
CA PRO A 183 -9.45 -13.46 -28.51
C PRO A 183 -8.22 -14.20 -29.01
N GLN A 184 -7.66 -13.72 -30.12
CA GLN A 184 -6.49 -14.29 -30.75
C GLN A 184 -5.50 -13.18 -31.12
N VAL A 185 -4.23 -13.50 -31.19
CA VAL A 185 -3.21 -12.63 -31.79
C VAL A 185 -2.57 -13.35 -32.96
N SER A 186 -2.54 -12.71 -34.12
CA SER A 186 -1.77 -13.17 -35.27
C SER A 186 -0.37 -12.58 -35.19
N LEU A 187 0.64 -13.44 -35.23
CA LEU A 187 2.05 -13.07 -35.10
C LEU A 187 2.81 -13.39 -36.38
N PRO A 188 3.65 -12.47 -36.89
CA PRO A 188 4.51 -12.74 -38.03
C PRO A 188 5.60 -13.75 -37.67
N ALA A 189 6.24 -14.35 -38.68
CA ALA A 189 7.40 -15.20 -38.48
C ALA A 189 8.54 -14.44 -37.78
N GLY A 190 9.28 -15.16 -36.94
CA GLY A 190 10.35 -14.65 -36.10
C GLY A 190 9.97 -14.60 -34.62
N ARG A 191 10.80 -13.91 -33.85
CA ARG A 191 10.65 -13.76 -32.41
C ARG A 191 9.72 -12.59 -32.08
N ASN A 192 8.61 -12.89 -31.43
CA ASN A 192 7.63 -11.94 -30.94
C ASN A 192 7.44 -12.11 -29.43
N THR A 193 7.29 -11.01 -28.71
CA THR A 193 7.02 -11.03 -27.27
C THR A 193 5.59 -10.57 -27.02
N LEU A 194 4.88 -11.29 -26.17
CA LEU A 194 3.60 -10.90 -25.59
C LEU A 194 3.84 -10.55 -24.12
N GLY A 195 3.71 -9.27 -23.77
CA GLY A 195 3.72 -8.86 -22.36
C GLY A 195 2.36 -9.14 -21.75
N VAL A 196 2.30 -9.87 -20.65
CA VAL A 196 1.04 -10.33 -20.05
C VAL A 196 0.95 -9.84 -18.60
N PHE A 197 -0.15 -9.16 -18.29
CA PHE A 197 -0.56 -8.84 -16.92
C PHE A 197 -1.84 -9.61 -16.58
N VAL A 198 -1.82 -10.43 -15.53
CA VAL A 198 -3.00 -11.16 -15.05
C VAL A 198 -3.13 -11.02 -13.55
N GLY A 199 -4.01 -10.15 -13.08
CA GLY A 199 -4.10 -9.92 -11.65
C GLY A 199 -5.15 -8.90 -11.21
N PRO A 200 -5.12 -8.51 -9.92
CA PRO A 200 -5.99 -7.46 -9.43
C PRO A 200 -5.77 -6.14 -10.17
N LEU A 201 -6.85 -5.37 -10.34
CA LEU A 201 -6.80 -4.02 -10.91
C LEU A 201 -5.98 -3.08 -9.98
N LYS A 202 -4.69 -3.01 -10.25
CA LYS A 202 -3.71 -2.15 -9.58
C LYS A 202 -2.96 -1.35 -10.64
N LEU A 203 -3.36 -0.10 -10.82
CA LEU A 203 -2.84 0.77 -11.88
C LEU A 203 -1.32 0.96 -11.85
N VAL A 204 -0.69 1.01 -10.68
CA VAL A 204 0.77 1.07 -10.55
C VAL A 204 1.44 -0.23 -10.99
N TYR A 205 0.82 -1.38 -10.72
CA TYR A 205 1.41 -2.67 -11.09
C TYR A 205 1.28 -2.86 -12.60
N LEU A 206 0.13 -2.46 -13.14
CA LEU A 206 -0.12 -2.43 -14.57
C LEU A 206 0.79 -1.44 -15.32
N SER A 207 1.15 -0.29 -14.72
CA SER A 207 2.08 0.66 -15.35
C SER A 207 3.51 0.16 -15.38
N GLU A 208 3.92 -0.64 -14.40
CA GLU A 208 5.23 -1.29 -14.42
C GLU A 208 5.22 -2.47 -15.40
N ALA A 209 4.12 -3.22 -15.47
CA ALA A 209 4.04 -4.40 -16.31
C ALA A 209 3.91 -4.12 -17.82
N LEU A 210 3.13 -3.09 -18.18
CA LEU A 210 2.85 -2.74 -19.57
C LEU A 210 3.01 -1.23 -19.76
N PRO A 211 4.24 -0.69 -19.68
CA PRO A 211 4.48 0.76 -19.61
C PRO A 211 4.02 1.49 -20.89
N ASP A 212 4.25 0.90 -22.06
CA ASP A 212 3.97 1.55 -23.34
C ASP A 212 2.46 1.67 -23.62
N GLN A 213 1.68 0.63 -23.26
CA GLN A 213 0.24 0.57 -23.49
C GLN A 213 -0.57 1.05 -22.28
N TYR A 214 0.07 1.35 -21.14
CA TYR A 214 -0.59 1.71 -19.89
C TYR A 214 -1.63 2.82 -20.02
N ALA A 215 -1.30 3.89 -20.75
CA ALA A 215 -2.17 5.06 -20.89
C ALA A 215 -3.51 4.68 -21.56
N GLU A 216 -3.44 3.90 -22.63
CA GLU A 216 -4.62 3.43 -23.37
C GLU A 216 -5.39 2.38 -22.59
N ILE A 217 -4.70 1.42 -21.97
CA ILE A 217 -5.34 0.39 -21.12
C ILE A 217 -6.10 1.05 -19.96
N ARG A 218 -5.51 2.07 -19.32
CA ARG A 218 -6.17 2.83 -18.25
C ARG A 218 -7.44 3.52 -18.72
N GLN A 219 -7.45 4.07 -19.94
CA GLN A 219 -8.64 4.68 -20.52
C GLN A 219 -9.73 3.62 -20.75
N VAL A 220 -9.38 2.48 -21.35
CA VAL A 220 -10.31 1.35 -21.56
C VAL A 220 -10.91 0.87 -20.23
N LEU A 221 -10.10 0.74 -19.19
CA LEU A 221 -10.58 0.34 -17.86
C LEU A 221 -11.51 1.40 -17.24
N ASN A 222 -11.29 2.69 -17.51
CA ASN A 222 -12.21 3.74 -17.12
C ASN A 222 -13.55 3.62 -17.86
N ASP A 223 -13.51 3.34 -19.16
CA ASP A 223 -14.70 3.18 -20.01
C ASP A 223 -15.55 1.97 -19.59
N PHE A 224 -14.92 0.89 -19.11
CA PHE A 224 -15.60 -0.24 -18.46
C PHE A 224 -16.25 0.10 -17.10
N GLY A 225 -16.12 1.33 -16.62
CA GLY A 225 -16.60 1.73 -15.29
C GLY A 225 -15.80 1.10 -14.14
N ALA A 226 -14.55 0.69 -14.41
CA ALA A 226 -13.71 0.11 -13.37
C ALA A 226 -13.13 1.16 -12.41
N LEU A 227 -13.09 2.45 -12.81
CA LEU A 227 -12.53 3.56 -12.02
C LEU A 227 -13.64 4.54 -11.59
N ASN A 228 -13.68 4.89 -10.30
CA ASN A 228 -14.66 5.83 -9.72
C ASN A 228 -13.97 7.13 -9.26
N PHE A 229 -14.73 8.19 -8.96
CA PHE A 229 -14.18 9.46 -8.42
C PHE A 229 -13.22 9.24 -7.22
N PHE A 230 -13.64 8.43 -6.24
CA PHE A 230 -12.80 8.08 -5.09
C PHE A 230 -11.52 7.34 -5.49
N SER A 231 -11.54 6.60 -6.61
CA SER A 231 -10.36 5.92 -7.15
C SER A 231 -9.31 6.92 -7.64
N TYR A 232 -9.69 8.11 -8.13
CA TYR A 232 -8.73 9.12 -8.58
C TYR A 232 -7.94 9.75 -7.43
N ILE A 233 -8.63 10.18 -6.36
CA ILE A 233 -7.97 10.73 -5.17
C ILE A 233 -7.06 9.68 -4.52
N PHE A 234 -7.58 8.46 -4.39
CA PHE A 234 -6.82 7.34 -3.86
C PHE A 234 -5.59 7.05 -4.71
N HIS A 235 -5.74 6.97 -6.04
CA HIS A 235 -4.64 6.70 -6.96
C HIS A 235 -3.55 7.77 -6.90
N GLY A 236 -3.89 9.06 -6.76
CA GLY A 236 -2.89 10.11 -6.59
C GLY A 236 -1.98 9.89 -5.36
N LEU A 237 -2.54 9.43 -4.24
CA LEU A 237 -1.76 9.12 -3.04
C LEU A 237 -0.98 7.82 -3.15
N VAL A 238 -1.52 6.83 -3.87
CA VAL A 238 -0.80 5.59 -4.23
C VAL A 238 0.44 5.92 -5.06
N VAL A 239 0.28 6.70 -6.13
CA VAL A 239 1.40 7.14 -7.00
C VAL A 239 2.41 7.97 -6.21
N PHE A 240 1.94 8.85 -5.32
CA PHE A 240 2.85 9.64 -4.50
C PHE A 240 3.68 8.78 -3.53
N LEU A 241 3.06 7.80 -2.86
CA LEU A 241 3.81 6.88 -2.00
C LEU A 241 4.77 6.00 -2.82
N TYR A 242 4.35 5.55 -4.01
CA TYR A 242 5.20 4.80 -4.93
C TYR A 242 6.41 5.60 -5.38
N TRP A 243 6.22 6.86 -5.74
CA TRP A 243 7.32 7.76 -6.09
C TRP A 243 8.31 7.95 -4.94
N LEU A 244 7.81 8.08 -3.69
CA LEU A 244 8.67 8.11 -2.51
C LEU A 244 9.42 6.79 -2.30
N PHE A 245 8.77 5.65 -2.57
CA PHE A 245 9.40 4.35 -2.52
C PHE A 245 10.50 4.22 -3.58
N GLN A 246 10.27 4.65 -4.82
CA GLN A 246 11.28 4.66 -5.88
C GLN A 246 12.49 5.53 -5.51
N LEU A 247 12.28 6.62 -4.77
CA LEU A 247 13.35 7.47 -4.27
C LEU A 247 14.15 6.82 -3.12
N THR A 248 13.51 6.07 -2.23
CA THR A 248 14.14 5.53 -1.01
C THR A 248 14.57 4.07 -1.12
N GLY A 249 14.03 3.31 -2.06
CA GLY A 249 14.16 1.85 -2.16
C GLY A 249 13.54 1.09 -0.99
N ASN A 250 12.77 1.75 -0.12
CA ASN A 250 12.25 1.14 1.11
C ASN A 250 10.98 1.85 1.58
N PHE A 251 9.92 1.07 1.82
CA PHE A 251 8.63 1.61 2.22
C PHE A 251 8.63 2.28 3.59
N GLY A 252 9.47 1.87 4.55
CA GLY A 252 9.52 2.52 5.86
C GLY A 252 9.99 3.97 5.75
N TRP A 253 11.04 4.21 4.97
CA TRP A 253 11.50 5.55 4.65
C TRP A 253 10.47 6.34 3.82
N ALA A 254 9.83 5.69 2.85
CA ALA A 254 8.79 6.31 2.05
C ALA A 254 7.61 6.79 2.91
N ILE A 255 7.17 5.98 3.89
CA ILE A 255 6.10 6.35 4.84
C ILE A 255 6.53 7.52 5.73
N ILE A 256 7.79 7.56 6.19
CA ILE A 256 8.31 8.68 7.00
C ILE A 256 8.29 9.98 6.17
N LEU A 257 8.80 9.95 4.94
CA LEU A 257 8.79 11.10 4.03
C LEU A 257 7.36 11.55 3.70
N PHE A 258 6.47 10.59 3.43
CA PHE A 258 5.06 10.83 3.20
C PHE A 258 4.44 11.60 4.39
N THR A 259 4.74 11.14 5.61
CA THR A 259 4.28 11.79 6.85
C THR A 259 4.78 13.23 6.95
N ILE A 260 6.06 13.47 6.64
CA ILE A 260 6.65 14.81 6.66
C ILE A 260 5.93 15.73 5.66
N VAL A 261 5.73 15.28 4.42
CA VAL A 261 5.09 16.09 3.37
C VAL A 261 3.63 16.41 3.73
N VAL A 262 2.85 15.40 4.13
CA VAL A 262 1.46 15.61 4.57
C VAL A 262 1.41 16.61 5.73
N ARG A 263 2.32 16.48 6.69
CA ARG A 263 2.39 17.39 7.82
C ARG A 263 2.73 18.82 7.41
N LEU A 264 3.66 19.00 6.46
CA LEU A 264 4.00 20.31 5.89
C LEU A 264 2.79 20.96 5.22
N LEU A 265 2.01 20.21 4.45
CA LEU A 265 0.77 20.68 3.82
C LEU A 265 -0.30 21.07 4.84
N LEU A 266 -0.39 20.32 5.95
CA LEU A 266 -1.35 20.58 7.02
C LEU A 266 -0.86 21.61 8.05
N LEU A 267 0.36 22.15 7.94
CA LEU A 267 0.89 23.17 8.85
C LEU A 267 -0.02 24.38 9.07
N PRO A 268 -0.58 25.06 8.04
CA PRO A 268 -1.42 26.24 8.27
C PRO A 268 -2.67 25.89 9.08
N LEU A 269 -3.24 24.72 8.84
CA LEU A 269 -4.39 24.21 9.58
C LEU A 269 -4.00 23.86 11.02
N ASN A 270 -2.91 23.12 11.22
CA ASN A 270 -2.38 22.76 12.54
C ASN A 270 -2.04 24.00 13.39
N ASN A 271 -1.56 25.07 12.75
CA ASN A 271 -1.30 26.35 13.41
C ASN A 271 -2.59 27.02 13.91
N LYS A 272 -3.67 26.99 13.12
CA LYS A 272 -5.00 27.49 13.55
C LYS A 272 -5.55 26.67 14.72
N GLN A 273 -5.43 25.35 14.66
CA GLN A 273 -5.84 24.46 15.75
C GLN A 273 -5.03 24.72 17.03
N THR A 274 -3.71 24.86 16.91
CA THR A 274 -2.83 25.18 18.04
C THR A 274 -3.19 26.53 18.67
N LYS A 275 -3.49 27.55 17.86
CA LYS A 275 -3.95 28.85 18.37
C LYS A 275 -5.21 28.70 19.21
N SER A 276 -6.24 28.02 18.68
CA SER A 276 -7.49 27.81 19.42
C SER A 276 -7.29 27.00 20.70
N MET A 277 -6.39 26.02 20.71
CA MET A 277 -6.05 25.28 21.92
C MET A 277 -5.42 26.18 22.97
N LEU A 278 -4.53 27.09 22.57
CA LEU A 278 -3.88 28.03 23.48
C LEU A 278 -4.85 29.08 24.02
N ASP A 279 -5.80 29.55 23.20
CA ASP A 279 -6.88 30.45 23.64
C ASP A 279 -7.78 29.75 24.67
N MET A 280 -8.06 28.45 24.48
CA MET A 280 -8.77 27.63 25.47
C MET A 280 -7.99 27.49 26.78
N GLN A 281 -6.66 27.31 26.69
CA GLN A 281 -5.81 27.26 27.87
C GLN A 281 -5.78 28.58 28.64
N ALA A 282 -5.83 29.72 27.94
CA ALA A 282 -5.83 31.04 28.56
C ALA A 282 -7.09 31.30 29.41
N ILE A 283 -8.25 30.75 29.01
CA ILE A 283 -9.52 30.94 29.74
C ILE A 283 -9.76 29.89 30.84
N ASN A 284 -8.90 28.88 30.97
CA ASN A 284 -9.02 27.85 32.00
C ASN A 284 -9.20 28.40 33.44
N PRO A 285 -8.52 29.48 33.88
CA PRO A 285 -8.75 30.06 35.20
C PRO A 285 -10.19 30.54 35.42
N GLU A 286 -10.81 31.12 34.39
CA GLU A 286 -12.21 31.58 34.42
C GLU A 286 -13.17 30.40 34.43
N VAL A 287 -12.89 29.36 33.65
CA VAL A 287 -13.61 28.08 33.70
C VAL A 287 -13.61 27.48 35.11
N GLN A 288 -12.46 27.50 35.80
CA GLN A 288 -12.36 27.00 37.18
C GLN A 288 -13.13 27.87 38.17
N LYS A 289 -13.18 29.20 37.98
CA LYS A 289 -14.01 30.10 38.80
C LYS A 289 -15.50 29.79 38.64
N ILE A 290 -15.97 29.58 37.41
CA ILE A 290 -17.38 29.22 37.13
C ILE A 290 -17.73 27.87 37.79
N ARG A 291 -16.86 26.86 37.64
CA ARG A 291 -17.03 25.53 38.28
C ARG A 291 -17.09 25.59 39.81
N LYS A 292 -16.37 26.53 40.44
CA LYS A 292 -16.44 26.75 41.90
C LYS A 292 -17.69 27.55 42.32
N LYS A 293 -18.13 28.49 41.48
CA LYS A 293 -19.26 29.40 41.77
C LYS A 293 -20.62 28.71 41.64
N TYR A 294 -20.81 27.90 40.60
CA TYR A 294 -22.08 27.21 40.34
C TYR A 294 -21.94 25.72 40.65
N LYS A 295 -22.71 25.22 41.63
CA LYS A 295 -22.81 23.78 41.93
C LYS A 295 -23.91 23.07 41.14
N ASP A 296 -24.89 23.83 40.64
CA ASP A 296 -25.96 23.32 39.76
C ASP A 296 -25.38 23.03 38.37
N PRO A 297 -25.46 21.78 37.86
CA PRO A 297 -24.92 21.41 36.55
C PRO A 297 -25.48 22.22 35.38
N ARG A 298 -26.76 22.60 35.41
CA ARG A 298 -27.40 23.34 34.30
C ARG A 298 -26.88 24.77 34.24
N LYS A 299 -26.90 25.47 35.39
CA LYS A 299 -26.36 26.84 35.50
C LYS A 299 -24.86 26.90 35.20
N GLN A 300 -24.13 25.86 35.59
CA GLN A 300 -22.71 25.74 35.27
C GLN A 300 -22.50 25.58 33.75
N GLN A 301 -23.26 24.72 33.07
CA GLN A 301 -23.17 24.54 31.62
C GLN A 301 -23.52 25.81 30.85
N GLU A 302 -24.59 26.51 31.25
CA GLU A 302 -25.00 27.79 30.65
C GLU A 302 -23.92 28.87 30.80
N ALA A 303 -23.39 29.05 32.01
CA ALA A 303 -22.33 30.02 32.27
C ALA A 303 -21.03 29.69 31.51
N LEU A 304 -20.68 28.42 31.39
CA LEU A 304 -19.54 27.98 30.57
C LEU A 304 -19.77 28.24 29.08
N ALA A 305 -20.97 27.96 28.57
CA ALA A 305 -21.32 28.22 27.18
C ALA A 305 -21.27 29.72 26.85
N GLN A 306 -21.76 30.56 27.76
CA GLN A 306 -21.69 32.00 27.62
C GLN A 306 -20.25 32.50 27.63
N LEU A 307 -19.41 32.01 28.55
CA LEU A 307 -17.98 32.34 28.58
C LEU A 307 -17.28 31.97 27.26
N TYR A 308 -17.52 30.76 26.74
CA TYR A 308 -16.93 30.33 25.47
C TYR A 308 -17.37 31.21 24.29
N LYS A 309 -18.65 31.63 24.28
CA LYS A 309 -19.19 32.54 23.25
C LYS A 309 -18.59 33.94 23.36
N GLU A 310 -18.50 34.50 24.56
CA GLU A 310 -17.90 35.82 24.81
C GLU A 310 -16.42 35.87 24.44
N ARG A 311 -15.69 34.78 24.68
CA ARG A 311 -14.26 34.66 24.35
C ARG A 311 -14.00 34.19 22.92
N GLY A 312 -15.05 33.83 22.17
CA GLY A 312 -14.94 33.33 20.79
C GLY A 312 -14.17 32.00 20.66
N VAL A 313 -14.16 31.17 21.70
CA VAL A 313 -13.40 29.91 21.73
C VAL A 313 -14.36 28.73 21.65
N SER A 314 -14.06 27.72 20.81
CA SER A 314 -14.85 26.50 20.72
C SER A 314 -14.17 25.31 21.42
N PRO A 315 -14.89 24.55 22.27
CA PRO A 315 -14.39 23.29 22.83
C PRO A 315 -14.26 22.18 21.78
N ALA A 316 -14.94 22.29 20.63
CA ALA A 316 -14.85 21.31 19.54
C ALA A 316 -13.53 21.40 18.76
N THR A 317 -12.74 22.47 18.91
CA THR A 317 -11.49 22.60 18.15
C THR A 317 -10.46 21.53 18.52
N GLY A 318 -10.54 20.96 19.74
CA GLY A 318 -9.66 19.88 20.17
C GLY A 318 -9.89 18.55 19.43
N CYS A 319 -11.15 18.18 19.17
CA CYS A 319 -11.47 16.95 18.43
C CYS A 319 -11.39 17.14 16.90
N LEU A 320 -11.45 18.38 16.41
CA LEU A 320 -11.30 18.70 14.98
C LEU A 320 -9.96 18.19 14.40
N THR A 321 -8.89 18.21 15.20
CA THR A 321 -7.58 17.67 14.81
C THR A 321 -7.65 16.17 14.51
N MET A 322 -8.36 15.41 15.34
CA MET A 322 -8.54 13.97 15.11
C MET A 322 -9.43 13.70 13.89
N LEU A 323 -10.49 14.50 13.69
CA LEU A 323 -11.41 14.35 12.57
C LEU A 323 -10.73 14.55 11.22
N ILE A 324 -9.74 15.44 11.12
CA ILE A 324 -9.01 15.67 9.87
C ILE A 324 -7.93 14.61 9.65
N GLN A 325 -7.35 14.09 10.74
CA GLN A 325 -6.37 13.01 10.67
C GLN A 325 -7.00 11.68 10.23
N LEU A 326 -8.25 11.42 10.62
CA LEU A 326 -8.93 10.16 10.36
C LEU A 326 -9.11 9.84 8.86
N PRO A 327 -9.53 10.76 7.97
CA PRO A 327 -9.51 10.55 6.53
C PRO A 327 -8.12 10.20 5.99
N VAL A 328 -7.08 10.93 6.40
CA VAL A 328 -5.71 10.66 5.95
C VAL A 328 -5.27 9.27 6.39
N PHE A 329 -5.59 8.88 7.62
CA PHE A 329 -5.29 7.57 8.18
C PHE A 329 -6.01 6.44 7.43
N ILE A 330 -7.30 6.61 7.13
CA ILE A 330 -8.10 5.64 6.36
C ILE A 330 -7.54 5.51 4.94
N ILE A 331 -7.16 6.62 4.30
CA ILE A 331 -6.60 6.57 2.97
C ILE A 331 -5.26 5.84 2.99
N LEU A 332 -4.35 6.20 3.91
CA LEU A 332 -3.05 5.55 4.02
C LEU A 332 -3.18 4.05 4.33
N TYR A 333 -4.13 3.65 5.17
CA TYR A 333 -4.44 2.24 5.40
C TYR A 333 -4.74 1.50 4.08
N ASN A 334 -5.59 2.07 3.24
CA ASN A 334 -5.91 1.48 1.94
C ASN A 334 -4.70 1.50 0.99
N VAL A 335 -3.85 2.54 1.04
CA VAL A 335 -2.62 2.62 0.23
C VAL A 335 -1.62 1.54 0.64
N ILE A 336 -1.44 1.31 1.93
CA ILE A 336 -0.57 0.23 2.43
C ILE A 336 -1.10 -1.13 1.97
N ARG A 337 -2.40 -1.37 2.06
CA ARG A 337 -3.00 -2.62 1.54
C ARG A 337 -2.87 -2.75 0.02
N TYR A 338 -2.90 -1.63 -0.70
CA TYR A 338 -2.69 -1.64 -2.14
C TYR A 338 -1.29 -2.16 -2.50
N PHE A 339 -0.26 -1.87 -1.70
CA PHE A 339 1.11 -2.35 -1.93
C PHE A 339 1.46 -3.65 -1.22
N GLY A 340 0.48 -4.40 -0.68
CA GLY A 340 0.70 -5.58 0.15
C GLY A 340 1.71 -6.59 -0.44
N GLU A 341 1.63 -6.85 -1.74
CA GLU A 341 2.57 -7.73 -2.43
C GLU A 341 3.95 -7.11 -2.50
N MET A 342 4.05 -5.84 -2.88
CA MET A 342 5.32 -5.14 -3.01
C MET A 342 6.07 -5.06 -1.67
N PHE A 343 5.35 -5.02 -0.53
CA PHE A 343 5.99 -5.12 0.79
C PHE A 343 6.72 -6.45 1.01
N ALA A 344 6.24 -7.55 0.45
CA ALA A 344 6.92 -8.85 0.53
C ALA A 344 8.22 -8.90 -0.30
N TYR A 345 8.36 -8.03 -1.31
CA TYR A 345 9.56 -7.88 -2.14
C TYR A 345 10.42 -6.69 -1.73
N SER A 346 10.00 -5.90 -0.75
CA SER A 346 10.76 -4.74 -0.27
C SER A 346 11.83 -5.19 0.74
N PRO A 347 12.98 -4.49 0.81
CA PRO A 347 13.93 -4.69 1.89
C PRO A 347 13.27 -4.47 3.26
N ARG A 348 13.76 -5.20 4.26
CA ARG A 348 13.35 -5.02 5.66
C ARG A 348 13.60 -3.58 6.10
N PHE A 349 12.70 -3.05 6.94
CA PHE A 349 12.88 -1.75 7.59
C PHE A 349 13.28 -1.98 9.04
N PHE A 350 14.57 -1.86 9.36
CA PHE A 350 15.12 -2.20 10.69
C PHE A 350 14.74 -3.62 11.14
N ILE A 351 13.92 -3.73 12.19
CA ILE A 351 13.44 -5.01 12.74
C ILE A 351 12.17 -5.51 12.04
N TRP A 352 11.53 -4.69 11.20
CA TRP A 352 10.27 -5.00 10.54
C TRP A 352 10.52 -5.61 9.17
N THR A 353 10.06 -6.85 8.99
CA THR A 353 10.19 -7.58 7.73
C THR A 353 9.12 -7.19 6.73
N ASP A 354 7.90 -6.93 7.20
CA ASP A 354 6.75 -6.58 6.40
C ASP A 354 5.96 -5.49 7.14
N LEU A 355 5.76 -4.36 6.48
CA LEU A 355 5.05 -3.20 7.04
C LEU A 355 3.55 -3.25 6.74
N SER A 356 3.10 -4.15 5.86
CA SER A 356 1.69 -4.39 5.58
C SER A 356 1.04 -5.29 6.64
N THR A 357 1.84 -6.14 7.31
CA THR A 357 1.38 -6.99 8.40
C THR A 357 1.26 -6.21 9.71
N GLY A 358 0.29 -6.59 10.53
CA GLY A 358 0.08 -6.08 11.87
C GLY A 358 0.23 -7.16 12.94
N GLY A 359 0.08 -6.77 14.20
CA GLY A 359 0.05 -7.70 15.33
C GLY A 359 0.88 -7.24 16.51
N PHE A 360 0.60 -7.82 17.68
CA PHE A 360 1.21 -7.41 18.95
C PHE A 360 2.74 -7.39 18.90
N THR A 361 3.34 -8.49 18.46
CA THR A 361 4.80 -8.65 18.42
C THR A 361 5.48 -7.66 17.49
N GLN A 362 4.88 -7.36 16.33
CA GLN A 362 5.42 -6.42 15.36
C GLN A 362 5.28 -4.97 15.83
N ASN A 363 4.14 -4.63 16.44
CA ASN A 363 3.76 -3.26 16.71
C ASN A 363 4.11 -2.75 18.12
N ILE A 364 4.43 -3.63 19.07
CA ILE A 364 4.65 -3.25 20.48
C ILE A 364 5.68 -2.13 20.65
N LEU A 365 6.75 -2.13 19.85
CA LEU A 365 7.79 -1.10 19.90
C LEU A 365 7.24 0.27 19.45
N LEU A 366 6.49 0.33 18.34
CA LEU A 366 5.88 1.56 17.83
C LEU A 366 4.81 2.09 18.80
N VAL A 367 4.05 1.19 19.42
CA VAL A 367 3.07 1.53 20.45
C VAL A 367 3.77 2.14 21.67
N ALA A 368 4.85 1.54 22.15
CA ALA A 368 5.63 2.06 23.28
C ALA A 368 6.19 3.47 22.99
N ILE A 369 6.77 3.67 21.80
CA ILE A 369 7.29 4.98 21.36
C ILE A 369 6.16 6.01 21.26
N SER A 370 5.01 5.62 20.69
CA SER A 370 3.83 6.48 20.57
C SER A 370 3.29 6.88 21.93
N ILE A 371 3.15 5.94 22.87
CA ILE A 371 2.70 6.22 24.24
C ILE A 371 3.69 7.15 24.95
N ALA A 372 4.99 6.87 24.89
CA ALA A 372 6.01 7.71 25.50
C ALA A 372 5.96 9.15 24.94
N THR A 373 5.78 9.28 23.63
CA THR A 373 5.63 10.56 22.93
C THR A 373 4.37 11.29 23.37
N SER A 374 3.23 10.62 23.40
CA SER A 374 1.94 11.16 23.88
C SER A 374 2.02 11.62 25.32
N VAL A 375 2.65 10.83 26.20
CA VAL A 375 2.85 11.19 27.60
C VAL A 375 3.69 12.46 27.73
N TYR A 376 4.79 12.55 26.98
CA TYR A 376 5.63 13.73 27.00
C TYR A 376 4.91 14.97 26.44
N LEU A 377 4.18 14.84 25.32
CA LEU A 377 3.35 15.91 24.76
C LEU A 377 2.28 16.40 25.76
N ALA A 378 1.66 15.49 26.50
CA ALA A 378 0.67 15.84 27.52
C ALA A 378 1.29 16.70 28.63
N THR A 379 2.50 16.36 29.09
CA THR A 379 3.22 17.18 30.09
C THR A 379 3.57 18.57 29.57
N LEU A 380 3.94 18.68 28.29
CA LEU A 380 4.28 19.97 27.69
C LEU A 380 3.06 20.88 27.51
N ARG A 381 1.91 20.31 27.12
CA ARG A 381 0.73 21.08 26.74
C ARG A 381 -0.15 21.48 27.92
N SER A 382 -0.25 20.61 28.92
CA SER A 382 -1.18 20.82 30.03
C SER A 382 -0.64 21.83 31.03
N GLN A 383 -1.54 22.59 31.67
CA GLN A 383 -1.21 23.54 32.74
C GLN A 383 -1.62 23.00 34.13
N ASP A 384 -2.42 21.94 34.17
CA ASP A 384 -2.90 21.29 35.38
C ASP A 384 -2.70 19.77 35.32
N ALA A 385 -2.48 19.15 36.48
CA ALA A 385 -2.20 17.72 36.57
C ALA A 385 -3.39 16.85 36.11
N LYS A 386 -4.63 17.29 36.35
CA LYS A 386 -5.84 16.55 35.95
C LYS A 386 -5.98 16.53 34.42
N GLY A 387 -5.81 17.69 33.77
CA GLY A 387 -5.76 17.80 32.31
C GLY A 387 -4.65 16.94 31.70
N ALA A 388 -3.44 16.98 32.29
CA ALA A 388 -2.32 16.17 31.85
C ALA A 388 -2.64 14.67 31.88
N ARG A 389 -3.19 14.15 32.99
CA ARG A 389 -3.59 12.73 33.10
C ARG A 389 -4.64 12.34 32.06
N GLN A 390 -5.66 13.18 31.86
CA GLN A 390 -6.70 12.93 30.87
C GLN A 390 -6.11 12.85 29.46
N GLN A 391 -5.19 13.77 29.12
CA GLN A 391 -4.53 13.79 27.82
C GLN A 391 -3.57 12.60 27.63
N MET A 392 -2.83 12.20 28.67
CA MET A 392 -1.99 10.99 28.65
C MET A 392 -2.82 9.74 28.37
N LEU A 393 -3.94 9.58 29.07
CA LEU A 393 -4.82 8.43 28.91
C LEU A 393 -5.40 8.37 27.50
N MET A 394 -5.95 9.48 27.00
CA MET A 394 -6.48 9.55 25.63
C MET A 394 -5.41 9.33 24.56
N GLY A 395 -4.21 9.88 24.75
CA GLY A 395 -3.08 9.71 23.83
C GLY A 395 -2.46 8.31 23.83
N SER A 396 -2.77 7.48 24.84
CA SER A 396 -2.25 6.12 24.98
C SER A 396 -3.20 5.05 24.46
N ILE A 397 -4.52 5.32 24.48
CA ILE A 397 -5.55 4.37 24.02
C ILE A 397 -5.43 4.07 22.53
N PHE A 398 -5.26 5.08 21.68
CA PHE A 398 -5.25 4.88 20.22
C PHE A 398 -4.08 4.02 19.72
N PRO A 399 -2.82 4.24 20.11
CA PRO A 399 -1.73 3.34 19.76
C PRO A 399 -2.00 1.89 20.18
N PHE A 400 -2.64 1.66 21.34
CA PHE A 400 -2.99 0.32 21.79
C PHE A 400 -4.09 -0.32 20.92
N ILE A 401 -5.14 0.44 20.56
CA ILE A 401 -6.19 -0.04 19.63
C ILE A 401 -5.58 -0.36 18.26
N PHE A 402 -4.64 0.45 17.80
CA PHE A 402 -4.02 0.29 16.48
C PHE A 402 -3.02 -0.86 16.43
N ILE A 403 -2.70 -1.53 17.53
CA ILE A 403 -1.69 -2.60 17.55
C ILE A 403 -1.97 -3.77 16.59
N THR A 404 -3.23 -3.99 16.23
CA THR A 404 -3.65 -5.02 15.26
C THR A 404 -3.58 -4.55 13.80
N LEU A 405 -3.47 -3.25 13.55
CA LEU A 405 -3.41 -2.66 12.23
C LEU A 405 -2.02 -2.85 11.58
N PRO A 406 -1.90 -2.65 10.25
CA PRO A 406 -0.63 -2.73 9.55
C PRO A 406 0.47 -1.88 10.20
N THR A 407 1.67 -2.44 10.32
CA THR A 407 2.82 -1.80 10.98
C THR A 407 3.17 -0.45 10.36
N GLY A 408 3.11 -0.33 9.02
CA GLY A 408 3.34 0.91 8.30
C GLY A 408 2.37 2.02 8.69
N LEU A 409 1.15 1.67 9.10
CA LEU A 409 0.15 2.63 9.55
C LEU A 409 0.46 3.14 10.97
N LEU A 410 0.95 2.28 11.87
CA LEU A 410 1.47 2.72 13.15
C LEU A 410 2.77 3.51 13.01
N LEU A 411 3.62 3.16 12.03
CA LEU A 411 4.83 3.90 11.74
C LEU A 411 4.49 5.34 11.35
N TYR A 412 3.49 5.53 10.50
CA TYR A 412 2.93 6.85 10.18
C TYR A 412 2.44 7.58 11.44
N TRP A 413 1.63 6.93 12.28
CA TRP A 413 1.11 7.53 13.52
C TRP A 413 2.23 7.95 14.48
N THR A 414 3.22 7.07 14.66
CA THR A 414 4.38 7.28 15.54
C THR A 414 5.23 8.42 15.01
N THR A 415 5.52 8.42 13.71
CA THR A 415 6.29 9.49 13.04
C THR A 415 5.57 10.82 13.17
N ASN A 416 4.24 10.84 12.96
CA ASN A 416 3.47 12.05 13.13
C ASN A 416 3.54 12.57 14.57
N SER A 417 3.40 11.70 15.57
CA SER A 417 3.53 12.08 16.99
C SER A 417 4.94 12.62 17.30
N LEU A 418 5.98 12.00 16.75
CA LEU A 418 7.37 12.42 16.92
C LEU A 418 7.66 13.78 16.28
N LEU A 419 7.12 14.05 15.08
CA LEU A 419 7.25 15.35 14.42
C LEU A 419 6.50 16.46 15.18
N GLU A 420 5.53 16.10 16.02
CA GLU A 420 4.77 17.05 16.82
C GLU A 420 5.51 17.56 18.05
N LEU A 421 6.41 16.74 18.60
CA LEU A 421 7.26 17.11 19.73
C LEU A 421 8.07 18.39 19.50
N PRO A 422 8.95 18.50 18.48
CA PRO A 422 9.78 19.68 18.30
C PRO A 422 8.95 20.92 18.00
N VAL A 423 7.88 20.80 17.22
CA VAL A 423 6.98 21.93 16.90
C VAL A 423 6.33 22.46 18.17
N THR A 424 5.75 21.58 18.98
CA THR A 424 5.10 21.95 20.25
C THR A 424 6.11 22.58 21.21
N PHE A 425 7.28 21.95 21.36
CA PHE A 425 8.34 22.45 22.21
C PHE A 425 8.78 23.86 21.82
N LEU A 426 8.99 24.12 20.52
CA LEU A 426 9.37 25.44 20.02
C LEU A 426 8.28 26.49 20.23
N VAL A 427 7.01 26.16 19.96
CA VAL A 427 5.87 27.07 20.15
C VAL A 427 5.72 27.45 21.62
N TYR A 428 5.73 26.47 22.52
CA TYR A 428 5.57 26.69 23.96
C TYR A 428 6.75 27.47 24.54
N LYS A 429 7.98 27.16 24.11
CA LYS A 429 9.18 27.90 24.52
C LYS A 429 9.13 29.36 24.06
N ARG A 430 8.72 29.65 22.82
CA ARG A 430 8.58 31.02 22.31
C ARG A 430 7.50 31.83 23.03
N ARG A 431 6.42 31.18 23.48
CA ARG A 431 5.31 31.83 24.20
C ARG A 431 5.49 31.86 25.72
N GLY A 432 6.59 31.32 26.26
CA GLY A 432 6.86 31.31 27.70
C GLY A 432 5.90 30.45 28.53
N ILE A 433 5.17 29.52 27.90
CA ILE A 433 4.18 28.67 28.58
C ILE A 433 4.93 27.52 29.26
N LYS A 434 4.79 27.42 30.59
CA LYS A 434 5.36 26.31 31.38
C LYS A 434 4.36 25.16 31.45
N GLY A 435 4.78 23.97 31.03
CA GLY A 435 4.03 22.73 31.21
C GLY A 435 4.13 22.19 32.64
N VAL A 436 3.43 21.08 32.89
CA VAL A 436 3.43 20.39 34.20
C VAL A 436 4.57 19.38 34.26
N SER A 437 5.25 19.28 35.40
CA SER A 437 6.31 18.29 35.60
C SER A 437 5.75 16.87 35.74
N PHE A 438 6.52 15.86 35.33
CA PHE A 438 6.12 14.46 35.49
C PHE A 438 5.76 14.13 36.95
N ARG A 439 6.45 14.71 37.93
CA ARG A 439 6.17 14.51 39.36
C ARG A 439 4.81 15.06 39.76
N GLU A 440 4.47 16.28 39.34
CA GLU A 440 3.16 16.89 39.59
C GLU A 440 2.03 16.09 38.95
N VAL A 441 2.23 15.55 37.74
CA VAL A 441 1.22 14.71 37.10
C VAL A 441 0.93 13.47 37.93
N PHE A 442 1.93 12.82 38.54
CA PHE A 442 1.72 11.65 39.40
C PHE A 442 1.44 11.98 40.87
N GLY A 443 1.31 13.27 41.22
CA GLY A 443 1.09 13.70 42.61
C GLY A 443 2.30 13.50 43.53
N LEU A 444 3.50 13.37 42.97
CA LEU A 444 4.75 13.24 43.70
C LEU A 444 5.24 14.63 44.17
N PRO A 445 5.87 14.72 45.35
CA PRO A 445 6.38 15.98 45.87
C PRO A 445 7.43 16.60 44.94
N PRO A 446 7.56 17.94 44.88
CA PRO A 446 8.52 18.62 44.02
C PRO A 446 9.95 18.14 44.29
N LYS A 447 10.79 18.17 43.25
CA LYS A 447 12.19 17.72 43.40
C LYS A 447 12.89 18.65 44.39
N PRO A 448 13.57 18.14 45.43
CA PRO A 448 14.32 19.01 46.35
C PRO A 448 15.30 19.86 45.53
N ALA A 449 15.32 21.16 45.81
CA ALA A 449 16.28 22.07 45.18
C ALA A 449 17.69 21.52 45.44
N LYS A 450 18.49 21.40 44.37
CA LYS A 450 19.89 21.04 44.49
C LYS A 450 20.70 22.24 44.96
#